data_AF-A0A924CTM2-F1
#
_entry.id   AF-A0A924CTM2-F1
#
_cell.length_a   1.000
_cell.length_b   1.000
_cell.length_c   1.000
_cell.angle_alpha   90.00
_cell.angle_beta   90.00
_cell.angle_gamma   90.00
#
_symmetry.space_group_name_H-M   'P 1'
#
loop_
_entity.id
_entity.type
_entity.pdbx_description
1 polymer ?
#
loop_
_entity_poly.entity_id
_entity_poly.type
_entity_poly.pdbx_seq_one_letter_code
_entity_poly.pdbx_strand_id
1 'polypeptide(L)'
;MDTGWITPTLAIGALVVDVTVRVVSLVVIPINRRPQTAAAWLLAIFLIPYVGFILFLLIGSTKLPMRRRKKQQEINRYIIETTDGIEDVKRDHSWPAWLDSLVELNRTLGAMPLVGGNTATLYVDYNETIRALTAAVSTAKNYLHVEFYILSLDATTAPFFDALEAAVKRGVTVRVLLDHIASLRSPGYLRTIRKLKKIDVDWRLMLPVQPWRGRYQRPDLRNHRKLLIIDGETAFTGSQNMVDQSYNKRSNIRRGLKWQDLMVRFDGPIVAGINALFVTDWYSETNELLLRETTERLEPRGISLLDAQVVPSGPGFAGENNLRLFNALLYNAQQRIVITSPYFVPDESLLYAITTAAQRGIDVQLFVSEVADQPVVYHAQRSYYEVLLRAGVRIWLYPAPTVLHAKHVTIDDEVAVIGSSNMDMRSFSLNLEITVMVRGESFVRALRGVEEGYRGLSRELFIDEWMQRPARSKVLDNLARLSAAVQ
;
A
#
# COMPACT_ATOMS: atom_id res chain seq x y z
N MET A 1 19.03 -59.49 -17.30
CA MET A 1 19.04 -58.56 -16.14
C MET A 1 17.59 -58.23 -15.83
N ASP A 2 17.07 -58.80 -14.74
CA ASP A 2 15.67 -58.64 -14.34
C ASP A 2 15.41 -57.22 -13.82
N THR A 3 14.73 -56.42 -14.62
CA THR A 3 14.27 -55.08 -14.27
C THR A 3 13.00 -55.08 -13.40
N GLY A 4 12.45 -56.25 -13.07
CA GLY A 4 11.20 -56.42 -12.32
C GLY A 4 11.21 -55.86 -10.88
N TRP A 5 12.39 -55.70 -10.27
CA TRP A 5 12.55 -55.13 -8.92
C TRP A 5 12.62 -53.59 -8.91
N ILE A 6 12.88 -52.96 -10.06
CA ILE A 6 13.08 -51.52 -10.16
C ILE A 6 11.77 -50.78 -9.90
N THR A 7 10.67 -51.27 -10.45
CA THR A 7 9.33 -50.69 -10.31
C THR A 7 8.80 -50.68 -8.86
N PRO A 8 8.80 -51.80 -8.11
CA PRO A 8 8.37 -51.80 -6.71
C PRO A 8 9.30 -51.00 -5.80
N THR A 9 10.61 -51.01 -6.05
CA THR A 9 11.56 -50.20 -5.27
C THR A 9 11.33 -48.70 -5.48
N LEU A 10 11.09 -48.27 -6.72
CA LEU A 10 10.71 -46.89 -7.04
C LEU A 10 9.36 -46.49 -6.43
N ALA A 11 8.38 -47.40 -6.41
CA ALA A 11 7.08 -47.15 -5.81
C ALA A 11 7.16 -46.99 -4.28
N ILE A 12 7.93 -47.84 -3.60
CA ILE A 12 8.19 -47.73 -2.15
C ILE A 12 8.94 -46.42 -1.86
N GLY A 13 9.95 -46.07 -2.66
CA GLY A 13 10.66 -44.81 -2.54
C GLY A 13 9.74 -43.59 -2.66
N ALA A 14 8.88 -43.57 -3.68
CA ALA A 14 7.90 -42.50 -3.89
C ALA A 14 6.91 -42.38 -2.72
N LEU A 15 6.45 -43.51 -2.17
CA LEU A 15 5.56 -43.55 -1.00
C LEU A 15 6.25 -43.01 0.26
N VAL A 16 7.50 -43.40 0.53
CA VAL A 16 8.28 -42.90 1.67
C VAL A 16 8.47 -41.39 1.57
N VAL A 17 8.76 -40.88 0.37
CA VAL A 17 8.88 -39.44 0.12
C VAL A 17 7.54 -38.74 0.37
N ASP A 18 6.42 -39.27 -0.14
CA ASP A 18 5.08 -38.69 0.07
C ASP A 18 4.72 -38.61 1.56
N VAL A 19 4.89 -39.72 2.30
CA VAL A 19 4.61 -39.77 3.74
C VAL A 19 5.50 -38.77 4.49
N THR A 20 6.78 -38.69 4.14
CA THR A 20 7.73 -37.76 4.76
C THR A 20 7.32 -36.31 4.48
N VAL A 21 6.98 -35.96 3.24
CA VAL A 21 6.50 -34.62 2.88
C VAL A 21 5.27 -34.25 3.70
N ARG A 22 4.30 -35.15 3.87
CA ARG A 22 3.08 -34.89 4.66
C ARG A 22 3.38 -34.70 6.15
N VAL A 23 4.19 -35.58 6.75
CA VAL A 23 4.56 -35.49 8.17
C VAL A 23 5.35 -34.21 8.44
N VAL A 24 6.34 -33.89 7.60
CA VAL A 24 7.10 -32.64 7.71
C VAL A 24 6.18 -31.43 7.57
N SER A 25 5.26 -31.47 6.61
CA SER A 25 4.31 -30.37 6.37
C SER A 25 3.39 -30.13 7.57
N LEU A 26 2.89 -31.19 8.23
CA LEU A 26 2.07 -31.07 9.44
C LEU A 26 2.78 -30.34 10.58
N VAL A 27 4.10 -30.50 10.71
CA VAL A 27 4.89 -29.84 11.75
C VAL A 27 5.30 -28.43 11.32
N VAL A 28 5.76 -28.24 10.08
CA VAL A 28 6.41 -27.01 9.62
C VAL A 28 5.41 -25.92 9.20
N ILE A 29 4.29 -26.30 8.58
CA ILE A 29 3.34 -25.34 8.00
C ILE A 29 2.57 -24.56 9.06
N PRO A 30 2.08 -25.16 10.16
CA PRO A 30 1.33 -24.40 11.18
C PRO A 30 2.16 -23.36 11.93
N ILE A 31 3.50 -23.49 11.98
CA ILE A 31 4.38 -22.62 12.76
C ILE A 31 4.21 -21.16 12.32
N ASN A 32 3.78 -20.30 13.25
CA ASN A 32 3.61 -18.86 13.07
C ASN A 32 2.75 -18.47 11.84
N ARG A 33 1.76 -19.30 11.47
CA ARG A 33 0.80 -19.01 10.40
C ARG A 33 -0.62 -18.97 10.96
N ARG A 34 -1.48 -18.18 10.32
CA ARG A 34 -2.91 -18.16 10.63
C ARG A 34 -3.49 -19.58 10.40
N PRO A 35 -4.35 -20.10 11.29
CA PRO A 35 -4.88 -21.46 11.16
C PRO A 35 -5.50 -21.75 9.79
N GLN A 36 -6.25 -20.77 9.25
CA GLN A 36 -6.89 -20.88 7.93
C GLN A 36 -5.86 -21.03 6.80
N THR A 37 -4.80 -20.21 6.80
CA THR A 37 -3.72 -20.29 5.79
C THR A 37 -2.92 -21.58 5.91
N ALA A 38 -2.64 -22.02 7.14
CA ALA A 38 -1.95 -23.29 7.37
C ALA A 38 -2.78 -24.48 6.88
N ALA A 39 -4.07 -24.50 7.20
CA ALA A 39 -5.00 -25.53 6.74
C ALA A 39 -5.12 -25.57 5.20
N ALA A 40 -5.17 -24.42 4.52
CA ALA A 40 -5.20 -24.37 3.06
C ALA A 40 -3.96 -25.00 2.41
N TRP A 41 -2.76 -24.72 2.96
CA TRP A 41 -1.52 -25.33 2.46
C TRP A 41 -1.42 -26.82 2.75
N LEU A 42 -1.84 -27.24 3.95
CA LEU A 42 -1.93 -28.66 4.29
C LEU A 42 -2.90 -29.38 3.36
N LEU A 43 -4.07 -28.81 3.10
CA LEU A 43 -5.04 -29.40 2.16
C LEU A 43 -4.45 -29.53 0.75
N ALA A 44 -3.76 -28.49 0.25
CA ALA A 44 -3.11 -28.54 -1.07
C ALA A 44 -2.05 -29.65 -1.15
N ILE A 45 -1.25 -29.84 -0.09
CA ILE A 45 -0.24 -30.89 -0.02
C ILE A 45 -0.87 -32.27 0.18
N PHE A 46 -1.97 -32.40 0.91
CA PHE A 46 -2.59 -33.71 1.10
C PHE A 46 -3.35 -34.18 -0.16
N LEU A 47 -3.92 -33.25 -0.93
CA LEU A 47 -4.63 -33.55 -2.18
C LEU A 47 -3.67 -33.72 -3.37
N ILE A 48 -2.61 -32.91 -3.43
CA ILE A 48 -1.64 -32.92 -4.55
C ILE A 48 -0.21 -32.76 -3.99
N PRO A 49 0.39 -33.80 -3.36
CA PRO A 49 1.58 -33.68 -2.52
C PRO A 49 2.78 -32.98 -3.14
N TYR A 50 3.27 -33.47 -4.27
CA TYR A 50 4.46 -32.91 -4.90
C TYR A 50 4.22 -31.48 -5.39
N VAL A 51 3.08 -31.23 -6.04
CA VAL A 51 2.75 -29.91 -6.58
C VAL A 51 2.45 -28.92 -5.46
N GLY A 52 1.62 -29.29 -4.48
CA GLY A 52 1.28 -28.48 -3.32
C GLY A 52 2.50 -28.13 -2.49
N PHE A 53 3.43 -29.06 -2.31
CA PHE A 53 4.68 -28.80 -1.58
C PHE A 53 5.60 -27.85 -2.35
N ILE A 54 5.77 -28.05 -3.67
CA ILE A 54 6.54 -27.13 -4.52
C ILE A 54 5.92 -25.72 -4.50
N LEU A 55 4.60 -25.61 -4.63
CA LEU A 55 3.89 -24.33 -4.54
C LEU A 55 4.09 -23.69 -3.16
N PHE A 56 4.03 -24.47 -2.08
CA PHE A 56 4.30 -23.98 -0.73
C PHE A 56 5.73 -23.43 -0.60
N LEU A 57 6.74 -24.10 -1.17
CA LEU A 57 8.11 -23.59 -1.14
C LEU A 57 8.28 -22.28 -1.93
N LEU A 58 7.51 -22.10 -3.02
CA LEU A 58 7.58 -20.90 -3.86
C LEU A 58 6.85 -19.69 -3.25
N ILE A 59 5.67 -19.90 -2.63
CA ILE A 59 4.77 -18.82 -2.20
C ILE A 59 4.16 -19.00 -0.78
N GLY A 60 4.51 -20.03 -0.02
CA GLY A 60 3.93 -20.33 1.29
C GLY A 60 4.50 -19.54 2.49
N SER A 61 5.47 -18.66 2.27
CA SER A 61 6.08 -17.80 3.30
C SER A 61 6.11 -16.34 2.85
N THR A 62 5.45 -15.45 3.60
CA THR A 62 5.38 -14.00 3.33
C THR A 62 6.68 -13.25 3.67
N LYS A 63 7.62 -13.90 4.37
CA LYS A 63 8.85 -13.25 4.83
C LYS A 63 9.80 -12.98 3.67
N LEU A 64 10.35 -11.76 3.63
CA LEU A 64 11.45 -11.44 2.72
C LEU A 64 12.70 -12.29 3.00
N PRO A 65 13.58 -12.48 2.00
CA PRO A 65 14.87 -13.15 2.20
C PRO A 65 15.65 -12.53 3.37
N MET A 66 16.42 -13.35 4.10
CA MET A 66 17.16 -12.91 5.30
C MET A 66 18.03 -11.68 5.04
N ARG A 67 18.71 -11.62 3.88
CA ARG A 67 19.56 -10.48 3.51
C ARG A 67 18.78 -9.16 3.48
N ARG A 68 17.56 -9.14 2.92
CA ARG A 68 16.71 -7.94 2.88
C ARG A 68 16.18 -7.56 4.26
N ARG A 69 15.77 -8.56 5.05
CA ARG A 69 15.34 -8.30 6.44
C ARG A 69 16.45 -7.68 7.28
N LYS A 70 17.69 -8.15 7.10
CA LYS A 70 18.86 -7.56 7.78
C LYS A 70 19.08 -6.11 7.36
N LYS A 71 19.04 -5.80 6.06
CA LYS A 71 19.11 -4.41 5.57
C LYS A 71 18.02 -3.52 6.15
N GLN A 72 16.77 -3.99 6.17
CA GLN A 72 15.66 -3.25 6.78
C GLN A 72 15.93 -2.97 8.27
N GLN A 73 16.44 -3.95 9.02
CA GLN A 73 16.78 -3.77 10.43
C GLN A 73 17.96 -2.82 10.65
N GLU A 74 18.95 -2.82 9.76
CA GLU A 74 20.06 -1.85 9.78
C GLU A 74 19.52 -0.43 9.58
N ILE A 75 18.65 -0.21 8.59
CA ILE A 75 18.07 1.11 8.32
C ILE A 75 17.12 1.54 9.44
N ASN A 76 16.23 0.67 9.92
CA ASN A 76 15.33 1.01 11.02
C ASN A 76 16.10 1.49 12.26
N ARG A 77 17.22 0.84 12.56
CA ARG A 77 18.10 1.25 13.66
C ARG A 77 18.74 2.61 13.39
N TYR A 78 19.26 2.82 12.18
CA TYR A 78 19.82 4.11 11.78
C TYR A 78 18.79 5.24 11.87
N ILE A 79 17.54 4.99 11.45
CA ILE A 79 16.46 5.97 11.57
C ILE A 79 16.20 6.28 13.04
N ILE A 80 16.04 5.26 13.91
CA ILE A 80 15.81 5.47 15.35
C ILE A 80 16.97 6.27 15.98
N GLU A 81 18.21 5.90 15.70
CA GLU A 81 19.41 6.57 16.25
C GLU A 81 19.55 8.02 15.76
N THR A 82 19.17 8.29 14.51
CA THR A 82 19.29 9.63 13.91
C THR A 82 18.09 10.53 14.24
N THR A 83 16.92 9.93 14.52
CA THR A 83 15.69 10.67 14.82
C THR A 83 15.43 10.84 16.31
N ASP A 84 16.25 10.26 17.17
CA ASP A 84 16.13 10.44 18.61
C ASP A 84 16.31 11.92 18.99
N GLY A 85 15.29 12.50 19.62
CA GLY A 85 15.23 13.92 19.94
C GLY A 85 14.83 14.87 18.81
N ILE A 86 14.39 14.38 17.63
CA ILE A 86 13.82 15.19 16.54
C ILE A 86 12.29 15.40 16.71
N GLU A 87 11.68 14.76 17.72
CA GLU A 87 10.26 14.88 18.06
C GLU A 87 9.92 16.27 18.65
N ASP A 88 10.03 17.32 17.84
CA ASP A 88 9.64 18.68 18.21
C ASP A 88 8.14 18.88 18.01
N VAL A 89 7.35 18.15 18.80
CA VAL A 89 5.89 18.21 18.80
C VAL A 89 5.43 18.92 20.08
N LYS A 90 4.71 20.03 19.90
CA LYS A 90 4.09 20.74 21.03
C LYS A 90 2.83 20.01 21.45
N ARG A 91 2.86 19.39 22.63
CA ARG A 91 1.68 18.80 23.28
C ARG A 91 0.81 19.93 23.85
N ASP A 92 -0.15 20.37 23.07
CA ASP A 92 -1.14 21.39 23.46
C ASP A 92 -2.33 20.78 24.25
N HIS A 93 -3.23 21.63 24.76
CA HIS A 93 -4.42 21.20 25.51
C HIS A 93 -5.44 20.38 24.68
N SER A 94 -5.35 20.41 23.35
CA SER A 94 -6.20 19.60 22.44
C SER A 94 -5.54 18.27 22.05
N TRP A 95 -4.55 17.81 22.82
CA TRP A 95 -3.87 16.55 22.58
C TRP A 95 -4.73 15.36 23.02
N PRO A 96 -5.10 14.44 22.10
CA PRO A 96 -5.92 13.29 22.47
C PRO A 96 -5.12 12.33 23.33
N ALA A 97 -5.65 11.92 24.48
CA ALA A 97 -4.94 11.09 25.45
C ALA A 97 -4.47 9.72 24.87
N TRP A 98 -5.16 9.24 23.83
CA TRP A 98 -4.81 7.99 23.15
C TRP A 98 -3.66 8.15 22.14
N LEU A 99 -3.37 9.37 21.69
CA LEU A 99 -2.47 9.61 20.55
C LEU A 99 -1.01 9.28 20.89
N ASP A 100 -0.50 9.59 22.09
CA ASP A 100 0.88 9.25 22.46
C ASP A 100 1.14 7.74 22.38
N SER A 101 0.19 6.92 22.85
CA SER A 101 0.31 5.46 22.80
C SER A 101 0.34 4.94 21.35
N LEU A 102 -0.38 5.62 20.45
CA LEU A 102 -0.40 5.30 19.03
C LEU A 102 0.87 5.73 18.31
N VAL A 103 1.39 6.90 18.65
CA VAL A 103 2.68 7.40 18.15
C VAL A 103 3.80 6.44 18.53
N GLU A 104 3.80 5.98 19.79
CA GLU A 104 4.78 5.00 20.28
C GLU A 104 4.61 3.65 19.59
N LEU A 105 3.37 3.19 19.37
CA LEU A 105 3.11 1.97 18.59
C LEU A 105 3.73 2.06 17.19
N ASN A 106 3.53 3.17 16.50
CA ASN A 106 4.09 3.40 15.17
C ASN A 106 5.62 3.52 15.20
N ARG A 107 6.20 4.18 16.22
CA ARG A 107 7.65 4.29 16.40
C ARG A 107 8.28 2.94 16.65
N THR A 108 7.73 2.15 17.58
CA THR A 108 8.19 0.80 17.91
C THR A 108 8.13 -0.15 16.70
N LEU A 109 7.05 -0.10 15.92
CA LEU A 109 6.86 -1.03 14.81
C LEU A 109 7.48 -0.59 13.49
N GLY A 110 7.52 0.71 13.24
CA GLY A 110 7.91 1.33 11.97
C GLY A 110 9.22 2.10 12.00
N ALA A 111 9.82 2.31 13.18
CA ALA A 111 11.02 3.11 13.42
C ALA A 111 10.88 4.61 13.09
N MET A 112 9.66 5.10 12.84
CA MET A 112 9.42 6.48 12.39
C MET A 112 8.85 7.34 13.53
N PRO A 113 9.47 8.49 13.85
CA PRO A 113 8.96 9.42 14.87
C PRO A 113 7.74 10.20 14.38
N LEU A 114 6.98 10.77 15.33
CA LEU A 114 6.07 11.86 15.04
C LEU A 114 6.88 13.17 14.99
N VAL A 115 6.74 13.92 13.91
CA VAL A 115 7.44 15.20 13.73
C VAL A 115 6.43 16.34 13.56
N GLY A 116 6.67 17.45 14.24
CA GLY A 116 5.91 18.69 14.07
C GLY A 116 6.44 19.55 12.93
N GLY A 117 5.86 20.73 12.74
CA GLY A 117 6.43 21.74 11.86
C GLY A 117 6.16 21.55 10.35
N ASN A 118 5.19 20.71 9.99
CA ASN A 118 4.93 20.36 8.59
C ASN A 118 3.80 21.17 7.98
N THR A 119 3.79 21.27 6.66
CA THR A 119 2.61 21.70 5.89
C THR A 119 2.23 20.62 4.89
N ALA A 120 0.95 20.60 4.52
CA ALA A 120 0.42 19.63 3.57
C ALA A 120 -0.60 20.28 2.63
N THR A 121 -0.53 19.94 1.35
CA THR A 121 -1.47 20.40 0.32
C THR A 121 -2.08 19.19 -0.39
N LEU A 122 -3.42 19.12 -0.42
CA LEU A 122 -4.17 18.06 -1.08
C LEU A 122 -4.34 18.35 -2.58
N TYR A 123 -4.12 17.33 -3.41
CA TYR A 123 -4.40 17.34 -4.84
C TYR A 123 -5.43 16.28 -5.17
N VAL A 124 -6.63 16.73 -5.55
CA VAL A 124 -7.79 15.88 -5.82
C VAL A 124 -7.96 15.64 -7.32
N ASP A 125 -7.72 16.64 -8.18
CA ASP A 125 -7.83 16.44 -9.63
C ASP A 125 -6.65 15.64 -10.17
N TYR A 126 -6.96 14.59 -10.94
CA TYR A 126 -5.97 13.63 -11.44
C TYR A 126 -4.89 14.29 -12.30
N ASN A 127 -5.29 15.21 -13.19
CA ASN A 127 -4.37 15.86 -14.11
C ASN A 127 -3.61 17.01 -13.41
N GLU A 128 -4.26 17.71 -12.48
CA GLU A 128 -3.62 18.70 -11.63
C GLU A 128 -2.49 18.09 -10.79
N THR A 129 -2.70 16.90 -10.22
CA THR A 129 -1.63 16.16 -9.53
C THR A 129 -0.42 15.96 -10.44
N ILE A 130 -0.60 15.49 -11.68
CA ILE A 130 0.51 15.26 -12.62
C ILE A 130 1.20 16.58 -12.97
N ARG A 131 0.44 17.66 -13.17
CA ARG A 131 1.00 19.00 -13.40
C ARG A 131 1.82 19.49 -12.21
N ALA A 132 1.32 19.30 -10.98
CA ALA A 132 2.00 19.70 -9.76
C ALA A 132 3.30 18.92 -9.52
N LEU A 133 3.27 17.60 -9.74
CA LEU A 133 4.47 16.75 -9.69
C LEU A 133 5.51 17.20 -10.74
N THR A 134 5.07 17.49 -11.96
CA THR A 134 5.94 17.97 -13.06
C THR A 134 6.56 19.34 -12.74
N ALA A 135 5.77 20.25 -12.18
CA ALA A 135 6.24 21.57 -11.76
C ALA A 135 7.27 21.44 -10.63
N ALA A 136 7.04 20.58 -9.64
CA ALA A 136 7.98 20.33 -8.54
C ALA A 136 9.30 19.70 -9.02
N VAL A 137 9.28 18.78 -9.98
CA VAL A 137 10.50 18.24 -10.61
C VAL A 137 11.33 19.34 -11.27
N SER A 138 10.67 20.36 -11.82
CA SER A 138 11.35 21.47 -12.49
C SER A 138 12.11 22.38 -11.52
N THR A 139 11.77 22.37 -10.22
CA THR A 139 12.45 23.19 -9.20
C THR A 139 13.65 22.51 -8.55
N ALA A 140 13.87 21.21 -8.82
CA ALA A 140 14.93 20.42 -8.21
C ALA A 140 16.33 20.94 -8.56
N LYS A 141 17.22 20.94 -7.57
CA LYS A 141 18.60 21.45 -7.63
C LYS A 141 19.66 20.37 -7.41
N ASN A 142 19.43 19.44 -6.48
CA ASN A 142 20.41 18.46 -6.02
C ASN A 142 20.04 17.05 -6.48
N TYR A 143 18.84 16.58 -6.09
CA TYR A 143 18.41 15.23 -6.41
C TYR A 143 16.88 15.08 -6.48
N LEU A 144 16.47 14.06 -7.21
CA LEU A 144 15.10 13.59 -7.33
C LEU A 144 15.05 12.10 -7.04
N HIS A 145 14.17 11.71 -6.11
CA HIS A 145 13.84 10.32 -5.85
C HIS A 145 12.41 10.06 -6.30
N VAL A 146 12.25 9.19 -7.29
CA VAL A 146 10.97 8.89 -7.94
C VAL A 146 10.66 7.42 -7.72
N GLU A 147 9.54 7.11 -7.09
CA GLU A 147 9.11 5.72 -6.88
C GLU A 147 7.62 5.58 -7.13
N PHE A 148 7.24 4.68 -8.04
CA PHE A 148 5.82 4.42 -8.31
C PHE A 148 5.58 2.94 -8.59
N TYR A 149 4.48 2.41 -8.04
CA TYR A 149 3.94 1.10 -8.42
C TYR A 149 3.77 0.96 -9.95
N ILE A 150 3.15 1.97 -10.58
CA ILE A 150 3.07 2.08 -12.03
C ILE A 150 3.61 3.45 -12.45
N LEU A 151 4.70 3.41 -13.21
CA LEU A 151 5.28 4.53 -13.94
C LEU A 151 5.21 4.21 -15.43
N SER A 152 4.43 4.97 -16.19
CA SER A 152 4.18 4.72 -17.61
C SER A 152 4.36 5.98 -18.42
N LEU A 153 5.10 5.90 -19.53
CA LEU A 153 5.16 6.97 -20.53
C LEU A 153 3.95 6.90 -21.46
N ASP A 154 3.12 7.93 -21.41
CA ASP A 154 1.99 8.18 -22.31
C ASP A 154 1.81 9.70 -22.53
N ALA A 155 0.73 10.10 -23.19
CA ALA A 155 0.51 11.52 -23.51
C ALA A 155 0.31 12.38 -22.25
N THR A 156 -0.30 11.82 -21.20
CA THR A 156 -0.62 12.52 -19.95
C THR A 156 0.65 12.68 -19.10
N THR A 157 1.54 11.68 -19.10
CA THR A 157 2.77 11.70 -18.30
C THR A 157 4.00 12.22 -19.05
N ALA A 158 3.96 12.38 -20.38
CA ALA A 158 5.11 12.84 -21.17
C ALA A 158 5.78 14.12 -20.61
N PRO A 159 5.04 15.16 -20.18
CA PRO A 159 5.65 16.35 -19.58
C PRO A 159 6.49 16.05 -18.33
N PHE A 160 6.09 15.06 -17.52
CA PHE A 160 6.85 14.63 -16.35
C PHE A 160 8.20 14.03 -16.75
N PHE A 161 8.23 13.16 -17.77
CA PHE A 161 9.49 12.59 -18.28
C PHE A 161 10.40 13.64 -18.93
N ASP A 162 9.83 14.64 -19.61
CA ASP A 162 10.59 15.74 -20.17
C ASP A 162 11.17 16.65 -19.08
N ALA A 163 10.45 16.83 -17.97
CA ALA A 163 10.97 17.53 -16.79
C ALA A 163 12.10 16.76 -16.11
N LEU A 164 12.02 15.43 -16.02
CA LEU A 164 13.15 14.59 -15.55
C LEU A 164 14.37 14.74 -16.47
N GLU A 165 14.16 14.76 -17.79
CA GLU A 165 15.24 14.98 -18.76
C GLU A 165 15.90 16.35 -18.59
N ALA A 166 15.09 17.40 -18.37
CA ALA A 166 15.59 18.73 -18.07
C ALA A 166 16.37 18.76 -16.75
N ALA A 167 15.93 18.04 -15.72
CA ALA A 167 16.63 17.96 -14.44
C ALA A 167 18.01 17.30 -14.58
N VAL A 168 18.11 16.18 -15.30
CA VAL A 168 19.41 15.53 -15.59
C VAL A 168 20.33 16.47 -16.35
N LYS A 169 19.82 17.21 -17.35
CA LYS A 169 20.62 18.21 -18.09
C LYS A 169 21.12 19.36 -17.22
N ARG A 170 20.42 19.68 -16.13
CA ARG A 170 20.88 20.66 -15.12
C ARG A 170 21.90 20.09 -14.14
N GLY A 171 22.20 18.79 -14.20
CA GLY A 171 23.10 18.11 -13.26
C GLY A 171 22.42 17.57 -12.00
N VAL A 172 21.08 17.55 -11.96
CA VAL A 172 20.33 16.97 -10.84
C VAL A 172 20.45 15.45 -10.88
N THR A 173 20.76 14.81 -9.74
CA THR A 173 20.81 13.35 -9.64
C THR A 173 19.39 12.78 -9.61
N VAL A 174 19.00 12.01 -10.63
CA VAL A 174 17.65 11.44 -10.72
C VAL A 174 17.69 9.93 -10.51
N ARG A 175 17.04 9.45 -9.45
CA ARG A 175 16.90 8.02 -9.13
C ARG A 175 15.45 7.59 -9.25
N VAL A 176 15.22 6.47 -9.95
CA VAL A 176 13.88 5.98 -10.26
C VAL A 176 13.70 4.53 -9.83
N LEU A 177 12.67 4.26 -9.03
CA LEU A 177 12.22 2.93 -8.64
C LEU A 177 10.83 2.66 -9.24
N LEU A 178 10.65 1.47 -9.79
CA LEU A 178 9.35 1.01 -10.27
C LEU A 178 9.16 -0.48 -10.01
N ASP A 179 7.94 -0.89 -9.61
CA ASP A 179 7.62 -2.29 -9.37
C ASP A 179 7.76 -3.11 -10.66
N HIS A 180 8.52 -4.22 -10.60
CA HIS A 180 8.84 -4.98 -11.80
C HIS A 180 7.60 -5.58 -12.48
N ILE A 181 6.74 -6.26 -11.73
CA ILE A 181 5.64 -7.03 -12.33
C ILE A 181 4.49 -6.12 -12.73
N ALA A 182 4.18 -5.12 -11.92
CA ALA A 182 3.15 -4.14 -12.24
C ALA A 182 3.53 -3.32 -13.48
N SER A 183 4.78 -2.85 -13.56
CA SER A 183 5.27 -2.12 -14.72
C SER A 183 5.30 -3.00 -15.96
N LEU A 184 5.77 -4.25 -15.86
CA LEU A 184 5.80 -5.19 -16.99
C LEU A 184 4.40 -5.46 -17.59
N ARG A 185 3.37 -5.49 -16.74
CA ARG A 185 1.97 -5.69 -17.16
C ARG A 185 1.29 -4.42 -17.66
N SER A 186 1.90 -3.26 -17.45
CA SER A 186 1.32 -1.97 -17.82
C SER A 186 1.56 -1.65 -19.31
N PRO A 187 0.52 -1.26 -20.06
CA PRO A 187 0.69 -0.83 -21.44
C PRO A 187 1.67 0.35 -21.52
N GLY A 188 2.69 0.26 -22.37
CA GLY A 188 3.72 1.30 -22.52
C GLY A 188 5.06 0.98 -21.86
N TYR A 189 5.17 -0.10 -21.07
CA TYR A 189 6.41 -0.50 -20.36
C TYR A 189 7.70 -0.35 -21.17
N LEU A 190 7.78 -0.95 -22.37
CA LEU A 190 8.98 -0.89 -23.20
C LEU A 190 9.31 0.54 -23.65
N ARG A 191 8.31 1.39 -23.89
CA ARG A 191 8.54 2.82 -24.22
C ARG A 191 9.05 3.57 -23.00
N THR A 192 8.47 3.33 -21.83
CA THR A 192 8.93 3.89 -20.55
C THR A 192 10.41 3.56 -20.31
N ILE A 193 10.78 2.28 -20.35
CA ILE A 193 12.16 1.84 -20.11
C ILE A 193 13.12 2.43 -21.15
N ARG A 194 12.72 2.53 -22.42
CA ARG A 194 13.55 3.18 -23.46
C ARG A 194 13.75 4.67 -23.19
N LYS A 195 12.71 5.39 -22.73
CA LYS A 195 12.83 6.82 -22.38
C LYS A 195 13.70 7.01 -21.15
N LEU A 196 13.54 6.21 -20.09
CA LEU A 196 14.42 6.27 -18.91
C LEU A 196 15.89 6.04 -19.28
N LYS A 197 16.18 5.04 -20.12
CA LYS A 197 17.53 4.80 -20.67
C LYS A 197 18.05 5.95 -21.52
N LYS A 198 17.19 6.59 -22.33
CA LYS A 198 17.56 7.72 -23.17
C LYS A 198 17.89 8.96 -22.36
N ILE A 199 17.15 9.20 -21.27
CA ILE A 199 17.40 10.31 -20.35
C ILE A 199 18.69 10.11 -19.55
N ASP A 200 19.10 8.84 -19.35
CA ASP A 200 20.24 8.44 -18.53
C ASP A 200 20.01 8.69 -17.02
N VAL A 201 18.80 8.38 -16.53
CA VAL A 201 18.52 8.33 -15.09
C VAL A 201 19.01 7.01 -14.48
N ASP A 202 19.37 7.00 -13.20
CA ASP A 202 19.62 5.74 -12.48
C ASP A 202 18.28 5.11 -12.09
N TRP A 203 17.87 4.07 -12.81
CA TRP A 203 16.60 3.38 -12.55
C TRP A 203 16.80 1.93 -12.16
N ARG A 204 16.03 1.46 -11.18
CA ARG A 204 16.04 0.07 -10.70
C ARG A 204 14.63 -0.49 -10.61
N LEU A 205 14.52 -1.79 -10.84
CA LEU A 205 13.26 -2.51 -10.65
C LEU A 205 13.13 -2.92 -9.19
N MET A 206 12.00 -2.60 -8.57
CA MET A 206 11.64 -3.11 -7.25
C MET A 206 11.15 -4.54 -7.35
N LEU A 207 11.59 -5.36 -6.40
CA LEU A 207 11.24 -6.79 -6.30
C LEU A 207 11.42 -7.56 -7.62
N PRO A 208 12.63 -7.57 -8.20
CA PRO A 208 12.85 -8.14 -9.53
C PRO A 208 12.62 -9.67 -9.56
N VAL A 209 11.71 -10.10 -10.41
CA VAL A 209 11.46 -11.50 -10.79
C VAL A 209 12.15 -11.82 -12.13
N GLN A 210 13.45 -12.11 -12.10
CA GLN A 210 14.32 -12.39 -13.25
C GLN A 210 15.29 -13.55 -12.92
N PRO A 211 14.80 -14.79 -12.79
CA PRO A 211 15.59 -15.93 -12.29
C PRO A 211 16.86 -16.18 -13.13
N TRP A 212 16.78 -16.03 -14.45
CA TRP A 212 17.91 -16.17 -15.38
C TRP A 212 19.03 -15.13 -15.21
N ARG A 213 18.79 -14.08 -14.41
CA ARG A 213 19.76 -13.04 -14.07
C ARG A 213 20.18 -13.09 -12.60
N GLY A 214 19.90 -14.19 -11.90
CA GLY A 214 20.19 -14.35 -10.47
C GLY A 214 19.37 -13.43 -9.54
N ARG A 215 18.33 -12.78 -10.07
CA ARG A 215 17.46 -11.87 -9.31
C ARG A 215 16.08 -12.49 -9.21
N TYR A 216 15.75 -13.10 -8.08
CA TYR A 216 14.43 -13.69 -7.89
C TYR A 216 13.83 -13.19 -6.58
N GLN A 217 12.59 -12.77 -6.66
CA GLN A 217 11.73 -12.43 -5.54
C GLN A 217 10.38 -13.13 -5.76
N ARG A 218 9.62 -13.28 -4.68
CA ARG A 218 8.27 -13.84 -4.73
C ARG A 218 7.41 -13.04 -5.73
N PRO A 219 6.83 -13.69 -6.76
CA PRO A 219 6.10 -12.99 -7.81
C PRO A 219 4.78 -12.35 -7.37
N ASP A 220 4.32 -12.56 -6.15
CA ASP A 220 3.09 -11.99 -5.59
C ASP A 220 3.33 -10.78 -4.68
N LEU A 221 4.57 -10.55 -4.22
CA LEU A 221 4.95 -9.34 -3.50
C LEU A 221 4.98 -8.15 -4.45
N ARG A 222 4.58 -6.98 -3.97
CA ARG A 222 4.61 -5.74 -4.74
C ARG A 222 5.17 -4.60 -3.93
N ASN A 223 5.92 -3.71 -4.57
CA ASN A 223 6.10 -2.37 -4.00
C ASN A 223 4.94 -1.51 -4.50
N HIS A 224 4.07 -1.10 -3.61
CA HIS A 224 2.89 -0.35 -3.94
C HIS A 224 3.00 1.12 -3.48
N ARG A 225 4.21 1.61 -3.21
CA ARG A 225 4.45 3.01 -2.84
C ARG A 225 4.36 3.94 -4.05
N LYS A 226 4.06 5.22 -3.78
CA LYS A 226 4.05 6.31 -4.76
C LYS A 226 4.69 7.51 -4.09
N LEU A 227 5.96 7.73 -4.37
CA LEU A 227 6.81 8.75 -3.76
C LEU A 227 7.43 9.62 -4.84
N LEU A 228 7.45 10.92 -4.60
CA LEU A 228 8.36 11.84 -5.28
C LEU A 228 9.01 12.71 -4.21
N ILE A 229 10.33 12.66 -4.07
CA ILE A 229 11.08 13.52 -3.16
C ILE A 229 11.95 14.47 -3.99
N ILE A 230 11.92 15.74 -3.65
CA ILE A 230 12.67 16.82 -4.30
C ILE A 230 13.63 17.42 -3.27
N ASP A 231 14.93 17.23 -3.49
CA ASP A 231 16.02 17.79 -2.68
C ASP A 231 15.94 17.52 -1.17
N GLY A 232 15.11 16.56 -0.76
CA GLY A 232 14.83 16.30 0.65
C GLY A 232 14.00 17.38 1.33
N GLU A 233 13.47 18.38 0.60
CA GLU A 233 12.67 19.50 1.13
C GLU A 233 11.16 19.33 0.92
N THR A 234 10.77 18.68 -0.18
CA THR A 234 9.38 18.46 -0.55
C THR A 234 9.19 16.99 -0.89
N ALA A 235 8.08 16.40 -0.44
CA ALA A 235 7.68 15.05 -0.83
C ALA A 235 6.22 15.00 -1.29
N PHE A 236 5.92 14.10 -2.22
CA PHE A 236 4.56 13.74 -2.58
C PHE A 236 4.32 12.27 -2.26
N THR A 237 3.16 11.98 -1.68
CA THR A 237 2.68 10.60 -1.50
C THR A 237 1.16 10.53 -1.48
N GLY A 238 0.61 9.36 -1.83
CA GLY A 238 -0.82 9.16 -1.96
C GLY A 238 -1.15 7.91 -2.77
N SER A 239 -2.33 7.93 -3.40
CA SER A 239 -2.87 6.76 -4.09
C SER A 239 -2.56 6.73 -5.59
N GLN A 240 -2.25 7.88 -6.19
CA GLN A 240 -2.17 8.08 -7.64
C GLN A 240 -0.88 7.49 -8.24
N ASN A 241 -1.03 6.64 -9.25
CA ASN A 241 0.07 6.18 -10.09
C ASN A 241 0.45 7.23 -11.16
N MET A 242 1.67 7.14 -11.71
CA MET A 242 2.13 8.01 -12.79
C MET A 242 1.81 7.36 -14.15
N VAL A 243 0.55 7.46 -14.56
CA VAL A 243 -0.02 6.91 -15.81
C VAL A 243 -1.27 7.71 -16.18
N ASP A 244 -1.70 7.63 -17.43
CA ASP A 244 -3.03 8.11 -17.84
C ASP A 244 -4.15 7.56 -16.92
N GLN A 245 -5.20 8.37 -16.70
CA GLN A 245 -6.32 8.05 -15.81
C GLN A 245 -7.07 6.76 -16.20
N SER A 246 -6.99 6.32 -17.46
CA SER A 246 -7.54 5.03 -17.93
C SER A 246 -6.61 3.83 -17.69
N TYR A 247 -5.39 4.06 -17.18
CA TYR A 247 -4.28 3.11 -17.07
C TYR A 247 -3.83 2.53 -18.43
N ASN A 248 -4.20 3.20 -19.54
CA ASN A 248 -3.95 2.78 -20.92
C ASN A 248 -4.48 1.37 -21.27
N LYS A 249 -5.36 0.78 -20.44
CA LYS A 249 -5.92 -0.54 -20.71
C LYS A 249 -7.06 -0.41 -21.71
N ARG A 250 -7.01 -1.18 -22.81
CA ARG A 250 -8.08 -1.20 -23.83
C ARG A 250 -9.47 -1.45 -23.25
N SER A 251 -9.57 -2.33 -22.26
CA SER A 251 -10.82 -2.61 -21.55
C SER A 251 -11.36 -1.40 -20.80
N ASN A 252 -10.48 -0.61 -20.17
CA ASN A 252 -10.84 0.57 -19.39
C ASN A 252 -11.30 1.68 -20.32
N ILE A 253 -10.53 1.96 -21.38
CA ILE A 253 -10.87 2.96 -22.40
C ILE A 253 -12.24 2.65 -23.03
N ARG A 254 -12.47 1.40 -23.44
CA ARG A 254 -13.77 0.98 -24.02
C ARG A 254 -14.94 1.13 -23.05
N ARG A 255 -14.71 0.95 -21.74
CA ARG A 255 -15.73 1.11 -20.69
C ARG A 255 -15.86 2.56 -20.20
N GLY A 256 -15.00 3.47 -20.66
CA GLY A 256 -14.89 4.83 -20.11
C GLY A 256 -14.40 4.88 -18.67
N LEU A 257 -13.75 3.82 -18.17
CA LEU A 257 -13.28 3.77 -16.78
C LEU A 257 -12.16 4.79 -16.54
N LYS A 258 -12.31 5.54 -15.44
CA LYS A 258 -11.36 6.55 -14.97
C LYS A 258 -11.10 6.37 -13.48
N TRP A 259 -9.90 6.69 -13.02
CA TRP A 259 -9.53 6.60 -11.61
C TRP A 259 -9.61 7.97 -10.94
N GLN A 260 -10.25 8.04 -9.79
CA GLN A 260 -10.23 9.20 -8.92
C GLN A 260 -9.29 8.90 -7.75
N ASP A 261 -8.15 9.57 -7.71
CA ASP A 261 -7.10 9.37 -6.71
C ASP A 261 -7.00 10.59 -5.79
N LEU A 262 -6.11 10.49 -4.79
CA LEU A 262 -5.75 11.60 -3.93
C LEU A 262 -4.24 11.59 -3.70
N MET A 263 -3.60 12.74 -3.88
CA MET A 263 -2.17 12.93 -3.65
C MET A 263 -1.96 14.07 -2.64
N VAL A 264 -0.92 13.97 -1.82
CA VAL A 264 -0.56 15.02 -0.87
C VAL A 264 0.86 15.45 -1.13
N ARG A 265 1.07 16.76 -1.22
CA ARG A 265 2.38 17.38 -1.10
C ARG A 265 2.63 17.67 0.37
N PHE A 266 3.78 17.23 0.88
CA PHE A 266 4.29 17.57 2.19
C PHE A 266 5.56 18.41 2.06
N ASP A 267 5.66 19.44 2.89
CA ASP A 267 6.85 20.25 3.06
C ASP A 267 7.17 20.34 4.57
N GLY A 268 8.44 20.29 4.93
CA GLY A 268 8.91 20.28 6.32
C GLY A 268 9.44 18.92 6.79
N PRO A 269 9.73 18.77 8.11
CA PRO A 269 10.47 17.63 8.67
C PRO A 269 10.01 16.23 8.25
N ILE A 270 8.72 16.03 7.97
CA ILE A 270 8.12 14.75 7.53
C ILE A 270 8.77 14.20 6.25
N VAL A 271 9.32 15.08 5.41
CA VAL A 271 9.99 14.69 4.17
C VAL A 271 11.20 13.78 4.43
N ALA A 272 11.90 13.94 5.56
CA ALA A 272 13.01 13.07 5.93
C ALA A 272 12.55 11.62 6.13
N GLY A 273 11.41 11.42 6.81
CA GLY A 273 10.82 10.08 7.00
C GLY A 273 10.35 9.45 5.69
N ILE A 274 9.75 10.24 4.79
CA ILE A 274 9.34 9.76 3.46
C ILE A 274 10.57 9.40 2.61
N ASN A 275 11.62 10.22 2.64
CA ASN A 275 12.86 9.99 1.93
C ASN A 275 13.61 8.75 2.46
N ALA A 276 13.62 8.54 3.77
CA ALA A 276 14.23 7.36 4.38
C ALA A 276 13.63 6.04 3.86
N LEU A 277 12.34 6.02 3.52
CA LEU A 277 11.71 4.86 2.87
C LEU A 277 12.25 4.63 1.45
N PHE A 278 12.37 5.68 0.64
CA PHE A 278 12.99 5.57 -0.67
C PHE A 278 14.44 5.07 -0.55
N VAL A 279 15.22 5.63 0.37
CA VAL A 279 16.62 5.23 0.59
C VAL A 279 16.72 3.76 1.03
N THR A 280 15.78 3.29 1.86
CA THR A 280 15.69 1.88 2.25
C THR A 280 15.43 0.96 1.06
N ASP A 281 14.51 1.36 0.18
CA ASP A 281 14.15 0.61 -1.01
C ASP A 281 15.29 0.63 -2.03
N TRP A 282 15.95 1.77 -2.23
CA TRP A 282 17.15 1.92 -3.04
C TRP A 282 18.25 0.98 -2.56
N TYR A 283 18.62 1.09 -1.28
CA TYR A 283 19.64 0.25 -0.66
C TYR A 283 19.31 -1.25 -0.78
N SER A 284 18.02 -1.60 -0.69
CA SER A 284 17.55 -2.98 -0.88
C SER A 284 17.85 -3.54 -2.27
N GLU A 285 17.75 -2.72 -3.31
CA GLU A 285 17.98 -3.12 -4.71
C GLU A 285 19.42 -2.91 -5.20
N THR A 286 20.16 -1.94 -4.67
CA THR A 286 21.50 -1.56 -5.16
C THR A 286 22.65 -1.94 -4.24
N ASN A 287 22.40 -2.11 -2.93
CA ASN A 287 23.42 -2.12 -1.87
C ASN A 287 24.18 -0.79 -1.69
N GLU A 288 23.68 0.30 -2.27
CA GLU A 288 24.20 1.65 -2.06
C GLU A 288 23.36 2.36 -0.99
N LEU A 289 24.01 2.83 0.08
CA LEU A 289 23.34 3.59 1.13
C LEU A 289 23.54 5.09 0.91
N LEU A 290 22.44 5.81 0.71
CA LEU A 290 22.39 7.23 0.40
C LEU A 290 22.45 8.10 1.67
N LEU A 291 23.57 8.05 2.39
CA LEU A 291 23.73 8.70 3.71
C LEU A 291 23.68 10.23 3.67
N ARG A 292 24.15 10.85 2.58
CA ARG A 292 24.21 12.32 2.45
C ARG A 292 22.83 12.92 2.24
N GLU A 293 21.93 12.17 1.60
CA GLU A 293 20.57 12.60 1.32
C GLU A 293 19.61 12.46 2.53
N THR A 294 20.08 11.94 3.68
CA THR A 294 19.26 11.71 4.89
C THR A 294 19.57 12.62 6.08
N THR A 295 20.55 13.52 6.00
CA THR A 295 21.12 14.21 7.18
C THR A 295 20.67 15.65 7.43
N GLU A 296 19.96 16.30 6.50
CA GLU A 296 19.58 17.70 6.68
C GLU A 296 18.25 17.83 7.45
N ARG A 297 18.30 18.48 8.62
CA ARG A 297 17.10 18.89 9.35
C ARG A 297 16.46 20.04 8.59
N LEU A 298 15.23 19.84 8.15
CA LEU A 298 14.42 20.93 7.62
C LEU A 298 13.84 21.74 8.76
N GLU A 299 13.97 23.06 8.66
CA GLU A 299 13.27 23.97 9.55
C GLU A 299 11.76 23.95 9.27
N PRO A 300 10.90 24.10 10.30
CA PRO A 300 9.47 24.27 10.11
C PRO A 300 9.16 25.39 9.11
N ARG A 301 8.31 25.10 8.11
CA ARG A 301 7.86 26.08 7.12
C ARG A 301 6.34 26.22 7.21
N GLY A 302 5.84 27.45 7.42
CA GLY A 302 4.40 27.77 7.34
C GLY A 302 3.78 28.29 8.63
N ILE A 303 2.53 28.77 8.53
CA ILE A 303 1.77 29.39 9.64
C ILE A 303 0.91 28.35 10.39
N SER A 304 0.40 27.33 9.68
CA SER A 304 -0.36 26.21 10.27
C SER A 304 0.51 24.96 10.23
N LEU A 305 1.20 24.68 11.34
CA LEU A 305 2.09 23.53 11.45
C LEU A 305 1.29 22.28 11.83
N LEU A 306 1.53 21.19 11.10
CA LEU A 306 0.92 19.87 11.28
C LEU A 306 1.91 18.93 11.94
N ASP A 307 1.40 18.04 12.80
CA ASP A 307 2.17 16.90 13.31
C ASP A 307 1.91 15.71 12.39
N ALA A 308 2.98 15.08 11.91
CA ALA A 308 2.88 13.98 10.97
C ALA A 308 3.84 12.84 11.31
N GLN A 309 3.40 11.61 11.06
CA GLN A 309 4.19 10.40 11.26
C GLN A 309 4.05 9.51 10.03
N VAL A 310 5.19 9.12 9.46
CA VAL A 310 5.23 8.11 8.39
C VAL A 310 5.00 6.74 9.02
N VAL A 311 4.09 5.96 8.45
CA VAL A 311 3.80 4.60 8.90
C VAL A 311 4.06 3.63 7.73
N PRO A 312 5.26 3.05 7.65
CA PRO A 312 5.56 2.08 6.61
C PRO A 312 4.97 0.70 6.94
N SER A 313 4.59 -0.04 5.90
CA SER A 313 4.21 -1.44 6.02
C SER A 313 4.76 -2.29 4.87
N GLY A 314 4.60 -3.60 5.04
CA GLY A 314 4.97 -4.62 4.07
C GLY A 314 5.82 -5.74 4.68
N PRO A 315 6.25 -6.72 3.88
CA PRO A 315 6.89 -7.95 4.36
C PRO A 315 8.29 -7.74 4.99
N GLY A 316 8.81 -6.51 4.95
CA GLY A 316 9.99 -6.09 5.71
C GLY A 316 9.71 -5.75 7.17
N PHE A 317 8.46 -5.47 7.52
CA PHE A 317 8.01 -5.12 8.88
C PHE A 317 7.23 -6.29 9.47
N ALA A 318 7.68 -6.82 10.62
CA ALA A 318 7.07 -8.01 11.22
C ALA A 318 5.71 -7.72 11.90
N GLY A 319 5.40 -6.46 12.18
CA GLY A 319 4.32 -6.07 13.09
C GLY A 319 2.94 -5.86 12.48
N GLU A 320 2.74 -6.06 11.16
CA GLU A 320 1.51 -5.64 10.46
C GLU A 320 1.14 -4.19 10.78
N ASN A 321 2.15 -3.30 10.78
CA ASN A 321 2.10 -1.94 11.34
C ASN A 321 0.83 -1.17 10.97
N ASN A 322 0.48 -1.16 9.68
CA ASN A 322 -0.66 -0.41 9.17
C ASN A 322 -2.01 -0.95 9.67
N LEU A 323 -2.15 -2.28 9.81
CA LEU A 323 -3.36 -2.89 10.39
C LEU A 323 -3.52 -2.49 11.86
N ARG A 324 -2.43 -2.51 12.62
CA ARG A 324 -2.44 -2.12 14.04
C ARG A 324 -2.77 -0.64 14.23
N LEU A 325 -2.21 0.23 13.38
CA LEU A 325 -2.57 1.65 13.32
C LEU A 325 -4.07 1.83 13.11
N PHE A 326 -4.63 1.23 12.04
CA PHE A 326 -6.04 1.39 11.73
C PHE A 326 -6.94 0.86 12.85
N ASN A 327 -6.64 -0.33 13.39
CA ASN A 327 -7.41 -0.88 14.51
C ASN A 327 -7.39 0.07 15.72
N ALA A 328 -6.21 0.55 16.12
CA ALA A 328 -6.08 1.44 17.27
C ALA A 328 -6.84 2.77 17.06
N LEU A 329 -6.77 3.35 15.87
CA LEU A 329 -7.54 4.55 15.51
C LEU A 329 -9.05 4.31 15.59
N LEU A 330 -9.54 3.21 15.02
CA LEU A 330 -10.96 2.87 15.01
C LEU A 330 -11.50 2.59 16.42
N TYR A 331 -10.73 1.94 17.28
CA TYR A 331 -11.12 1.72 18.67
C TYR A 331 -11.14 3.03 19.48
N ASN A 332 -10.30 4.01 19.16
CA ASN A 332 -10.22 5.27 19.89
C ASN A 332 -11.14 6.38 19.37
N ALA A 333 -11.76 6.22 18.20
CA ALA A 333 -12.72 7.19 17.67
C ALA A 333 -13.88 7.48 18.64
N GLN A 334 -14.27 8.74 18.75
CA GLN A 334 -15.29 9.20 19.70
C GLN A 334 -16.57 9.73 19.03
N GLN A 335 -16.51 10.16 17.79
CA GLN A 335 -17.63 10.82 17.11
C GLN A 335 -17.88 10.28 15.70
N ARG A 336 -16.84 10.24 14.85
CA ARG A 336 -16.98 9.93 13.42
C ARG A 336 -15.75 9.23 12.86
N ILE A 337 -15.99 8.25 12.01
CA ILE A 337 -14.99 7.59 11.19
C ILE A 337 -15.44 7.70 9.73
N VAL A 338 -14.58 8.22 8.86
CA VAL A 338 -14.79 8.13 7.41
C VAL A 338 -13.63 7.38 6.78
N ILE A 339 -13.97 6.35 6.00
CA ILE A 339 -13.03 5.46 5.33
C ILE A 339 -13.28 5.57 3.84
N THR A 340 -12.22 5.85 3.06
CA THR A 340 -12.25 5.74 1.61
C THR A 340 -11.23 4.70 1.16
N SER A 341 -11.68 3.63 0.51
CA SER A 341 -10.80 2.58 -0.01
C SER A 341 -11.40 1.89 -1.25
N PRO A 342 -10.66 1.76 -2.36
CA PRO A 342 -11.18 1.12 -3.59
C PRO A 342 -11.47 -0.37 -3.43
N TYR A 343 -10.68 -1.04 -2.59
CA TYR A 343 -10.67 -2.49 -2.40
C TYR A 343 -10.74 -2.78 -0.90
N PHE A 344 -11.93 -2.60 -0.35
CA PHE A 344 -12.23 -2.85 1.05
C PHE A 344 -12.52 -4.33 1.28
N VAL A 345 -11.48 -5.09 1.62
CA VAL A 345 -11.54 -6.53 1.92
C VAL A 345 -10.89 -6.74 3.28
N PRO A 346 -11.55 -6.29 4.37
CA PRO A 346 -10.94 -6.23 5.69
C PRO A 346 -10.62 -7.64 6.20
N ASP A 347 -9.55 -7.74 6.99
CA ASP A 347 -9.35 -8.93 7.82
C ASP A 347 -10.37 -8.95 8.98
N GLU A 348 -10.41 -10.06 9.71
CA GLU A 348 -11.35 -10.20 10.82
C GLU A 348 -11.16 -9.10 11.87
N SER A 349 -9.92 -8.73 12.21
CA SER A 349 -9.67 -7.71 13.25
C SER A 349 -10.16 -6.32 12.84
N LEU A 350 -9.92 -5.91 11.59
CA LEU A 350 -10.39 -4.64 11.05
C LEU A 350 -11.92 -4.61 10.93
N LEU A 351 -12.52 -5.71 10.47
CA LEU A 351 -13.98 -5.84 10.41
C LEU A 351 -14.59 -5.66 11.80
N TYR A 352 -14.06 -6.35 12.82
CA TYR A 352 -14.51 -6.21 14.21
C TYR A 352 -14.35 -4.79 14.74
N ALA A 353 -13.22 -4.12 14.47
CA ALA A 353 -13.00 -2.74 14.92
C ALA A 353 -14.05 -1.79 14.33
N ILE A 354 -14.35 -1.91 13.04
CA ILE A 354 -15.33 -1.09 12.32
C ILE A 354 -16.75 -1.34 12.84
N THR A 355 -17.16 -2.62 12.94
CA THR A 355 -18.51 -2.94 13.43
C THR A 355 -18.69 -2.57 14.90
N THR A 356 -17.65 -2.72 15.72
CA THR A 356 -17.67 -2.31 17.14
C THR A 356 -17.82 -0.80 17.26
N ALA A 357 -17.11 -0.01 16.44
CA ALA A 357 -17.27 1.43 16.44
C ALA A 357 -18.69 1.84 16.05
N ALA A 358 -19.25 1.27 14.98
CA ALA A 358 -20.62 1.56 14.57
C ALA A 358 -21.65 1.17 15.65
N GLN A 359 -21.49 0.00 16.28
CA GLN A 359 -22.37 -0.48 17.37
C GLN A 359 -22.25 0.34 18.67
N ARG A 360 -21.13 1.05 18.87
CA ARG A 360 -20.96 2.03 19.94
C ARG A 360 -21.69 3.35 19.67
N GLY A 361 -22.29 3.52 18.49
CA GLY A 361 -22.98 4.74 18.09
C GLY A 361 -22.08 5.77 17.39
N ILE A 362 -20.88 5.38 16.96
CA ILE A 362 -20.00 6.24 16.15
C ILE A 362 -20.55 6.33 14.72
N ASP A 363 -20.54 7.52 14.11
CA ASP A 363 -20.90 7.70 12.70
C ASP A 363 -19.79 7.12 11.81
N VAL A 364 -19.98 5.89 11.33
CA VAL A 364 -19.01 5.21 10.46
C VAL A 364 -19.47 5.24 9.02
N GLN A 365 -18.68 5.87 8.15
CA GLN A 365 -18.96 5.97 6.72
C GLN A 365 -17.87 5.28 5.90
N LEU A 366 -18.27 4.51 4.90
CA LEU A 366 -17.39 3.79 3.98
C LEU A 366 -17.67 4.22 2.54
N PHE A 367 -16.69 4.85 1.91
CA PHE A 367 -16.71 5.22 0.50
C PHE A 367 -16.00 4.17 -0.34
N VAL A 368 -16.76 3.59 -1.28
CA VAL A 368 -16.33 2.55 -2.23
C VAL A 368 -16.96 2.83 -3.59
N SER A 369 -16.52 2.16 -4.65
CA SER A 369 -17.03 2.42 -6.00
C SER A 369 -18.23 1.56 -6.37
N GLU A 370 -19.17 2.09 -7.17
CA GLU A 370 -20.23 1.30 -7.81
C GLU A 370 -19.66 0.28 -8.80
N VAL A 371 -18.51 0.61 -9.42
CA VAL A 371 -17.83 -0.17 -10.43
C VAL A 371 -16.39 -0.45 -10.03
N ALA A 372 -15.82 -1.55 -10.51
CA ALA A 372 -14.40 -1.86 -10.36
C ALA A 372 -13.73 -2.26 -11.68
N ASP A 373 -12.41 -2.22 -11.67
CA ASP A 373 -11.53 -2.75 -12.70
C ASP A 373 -11.22 -4.24 -12.49
N GLN A 374 -11.30 -4.73 -11.25
CA GLN A 374 -11.03 -6.11 -10.85
C GLN A 374 -12.32 -6.82 -10.36
N PRO A 375 -12.94 -7.68 -11.19
CA PRO A 375 -14.22 -8.31 -10.84
C PRO A 375 -14.20 -9.16 -9.57
N VAL A 376 -13.12 -9.92 -9.36
CA VAL A 376 -13.01 -10.80 -8.19
C VAL A 376 -12.88 -10.00 -6.90
N VAL A 377 -12.07 -8.95 -6.90
CA VAL A 377 -11.91 -8.04 -5.74
C VAL A 377 -13.22 -7.30 -5.44
N TYR A 378 -13.93 -6.85 -6.48
CA TYR A 378 -15.23 -6.19 -6.34
C TYR A 378 -16.27 -7.07 -5.65
N HIS A 379 -16.41 -8.32 -6.10
CA HIS A 379 -17.32 -9.28 -5.48
C HIS A 379 -16.87 -9.69 -4.06
N ALA A 380 -15.56 -9.80 -3.82
CA ALA A 380 -15.03 -10.08 -2.49
C ALA A 380 -15.36 -8.95 -1.49
N GLN A 381 -15.14 -7.69 -1.85
CA GLN A 381 -15.51 -6.52 -1.05
C GLN A 381 -17.01 -6.52 -0.72
N ARG A 382 -17.84 -6.71 -1.75
CA ARG A 382 -19.31 -6.74 -1.62
C ARG A 382 -19.81 -7.80 -0.64
N SER A 383 -19.09 -8.91 -0.48
CA SER A 383 -19.45 -9.94 0.49
C SER A 383 -19.50 -9.46 1.94
N TYR A 384 -18.83 -8.35 2.28
CA TYR A 384 -18.81 -7.78 3.62
C TYR A 384 -19.93 -6.76 3.89
N TYR A 385 -20.61 -6.26 2.84
CA TYR A 385 -21.57 -5.17 2.98
C TYR A 385 -22.74 -5.50 3.90
N GLU A 386 -23.22 -6.74 3.89
CA GLU A 386 -24.33 -7.13 4.76
C GLU A 386 -23.99 -6.97 6.24
N VAL A 387 -22.79 -7.44 6.64
CA VAL A 387 -22.32 -7.36 8.03
C VAL A 387 -22.12 -5.90 8.44
N LEU A 388 -21.55 -5.08 7.56
CA LEU A 388 -21.31 -3.65 7.80
C LEU A 388 -22.62 -2.86 7.95
N LEU A 389 -23.55 -3.03 7.00
CA LEU A 389 -24.85 -2.35 7.00
C LEU A 389 -25.67 -2.72 8.23
N ARG A 390 -25.67 -4.01 8.63
CA ARG A 390 -26.34 -4.47 9.86
C ARG A 390 -25.73 -3.90 11.13
N ALA A 391 -24.43 -3.60 11.12
CA ALA A 391 -23.74 -2.97 12.25
C ALA A 391 -23.98 -1.45 12.34
N GLY A 392 -24.59 -0.84 11.32
CA GLY A 392 -24.85 0.61 11.27
C GLY A 392 -23.84 1.41 10.44
N VAL A 393 -22.94 0.76 9.71
CA VAL A 393 -22.01 1.44 8.80
C VAL A 393 -22.76 1.97 7.58
N ARG A 394 -22.54 3.24 7.26
CA ARG A 394 -23.12 3.90 6.07
C ARG A 394 -22.20 3.70 4.87
N ILE A 395 -22.68 3.00 3.84
CA ILE A 395 -21.89 2.71 2.65
C ILE A 395 -22.29 3.67 1.53
N TRP A 396 -21.32 4.44 1.04
CA TRP A 396 -21.45 5.37 -0.08
C TRP A 396 -20.82 4.77 -1.33
N LEU A 397 -21.62 4.67 -2.39
CA LEU A 397 -21.19 4.13 -3.67
C LEU A 397 -20.89 5.27 -4.65
N TYR A 398 -19.60 5.44 -4.94
CA TYR A 398 -19.11 6.44 -5.88
C TYR A 398 -19.48 6.06 -7.32
N PRO A 399 -20.02 6.99 -8.13
CA PRO A 399 -20.74 6.66 -9.35
C PRO A 399 -19.83 6.13 -10.46
N ALA A 400 -20.33 5.13 -11.19
CA ALA A 400 -19.72 4.70 -12.45
C ALA A 400 -19.74 5.84 -13.49
N PRO A 401 -18.77 5.89 -14.44
CA PRO A 401 -17.73 4.90 -14.73
C PRO A 401 -16.42 5.14 -13.93
N THR A 402 -16.43 5.99 -12.92
CA THR A 402 -15.22 6.32 -12.18
C THR A 402 -14.98 5.33 -11.04
N VAL A 403 -13.74 4.84 -10.94
CA VAL A 403 -13.24 4.04 -9.82
C VAL A 403 -12.61 4.99 -8.80
N LEU A 404 -13.25 5.14 -7.65
CA LEU A 404 -12.69 5.86 -6.51
C LEU A 404 -11.54 5.04 -5.93
N HIS A 405 -10.31 5.51 -6.18
CA HIS A 405 -9.06 4.86 -5.83
C HIS A 405 -8.27 5.63 -4.76
N ALA A 406 -8.81 6.74 -4.25
CA ALA A 406 -8.29 7.41 -3.05
C ALA A 406 -8.24 6.44 -1.84
N LYS A 407 -7.26 6.64 -0.97
CA LYS A 407 -7.02 5.79 0.23
C LYS A 407 -6.74 6.69 1.41
N HIS A 408 -7.76 6.93 2.22
CA HIS A 408 -7.61 7.71 3.43
C HIS A 408 -8.66 7.32 4.46
N VAL A 409 -8.34 7.65 5.70
CA VAL A 409 -9.23 7.54 6.86
C VAL A 409 -9.15 8.83 7.64
N THR A 410 -10.28 9.30 8.16
CA THR A 410 -10.35 10.43 9.09
C THR A 410 -11.09 9.99 10.35
N ILE A 411 -10.49 10.31 11.48
CA ILE A 411 -10.97 9.98 12.82
C ILE A 411 -11.29 11.29 13.52
N ASP A 412 -12.58 11.45 13.84
CA ASP A 412 -13.14 12.66 14.42
C ASP A 412 -12.69 13.90 13.63
N ASP A 413 -12.43 15.03 14.29
CA ASP A 413 -11.88 16.23 13.63
C ASP A 413 -10.38 16.42 13.95
N GLU A 414 -9.70 15.34 14.35
CA GLU A 414 -8.36 15.40 14.95
C GLU A 414 -7.26 14.77 14.09
N VAL A 415 -7.50 13.57 13.55
CA VAL A 415 -6.47 12.77 12.86
C VAL A 415 -6.94 12.27 11.51
N ALA A 416 -6.06 12.34 10.52
CA ALA A 416 -6.22 11.74 9.22
C ALA A 416 -5.06 10.77 8.91
N VAL A 417 -5.34 9.71 8.16
CA VAL A 417 -4.34 8.81 7.60
C VAL A 417 -4.51 8.78 6.10
N ILE A 418 -3.43 8.97 5.35
CA ILE A 418 -3.46 9.00 3.88
C ILE A 418 -2.24 8.31 3.30
N GLY A 419 -2.38 7.63 2.16
CA GLY A 419 -1.23 7.04 1.48
C GLY A 419 -1.59 6.03 0.41
N SER A 420 -0.77 5.00 0.27
CA SER A 420 -0.86 4.02 -0.81
C SER A 420 -1.59 2.72 -0.43
N SER A 421 -1.80 2.48 0.87
CA SER A 421 -2.33 1.22 1.40
C SER A 421 -3.85 1.13 1.30
N ASN A 422 -4.36 0.00 0.79
CA ASN A 422 -5.78 -0.32 0.93
C ASN A 422 -6.09 -0.88 2.31
N MET A 423 -7.37 -1.00 2.62
CA MET A 423 -7.85 -1.77 3.76
C MET A 423 -8.13 -3.22 3.34
N ASP A 424 -7.08 -3.90 2.90
CA ASP A 424 -7.10 -5.31 2.50
C ASP A 424 -5.91 -6.12 3.05
N MET A 425 -6.07 -7.44 3.11
CA MET A 425 -5.03 -8.34 3.62
C MET A 425 -3.70 -8.21 2.86
N ARG A 426 -3.74 -7.96 1.55
CA ARG A 426 -2.53 -7.77 0.73
C ARG A 426 -1.72 -6.57 1.17
N SER A 427 -2.37 -5.46 1.41
CA SER A 427 -1.77 -4.19 1.80
C SER A 427 -1.18 -4.25 3.20
N PHE A 428 -1.73 -5.12 4.06
CA PHE A 428 -1.22 -5.36 5.41
C PHE A 428 -0.04 -6.33 5.46
N SER A 429 0.09 -7.26 4.49
CA SER A 429 1.04 -8.39 4.62
C SER A 429 1.98 -8.64 3.44
N LEU A 430 1.60 -8.29 2.20
CA LEU A 430 2.34 -8.62 0.98
C LEU A 430 2.89 -7.40 0.23
N ASN A 431 2.19 -6.27 0.28
CA ASN A 431 2.63 -5.06 -0.40
C ASN A 431 3.51 -4.22 0.50
N LEU A 432 4.60 -3.67 -0.03
CA LEU A 432 5.28 -2.54 0.59
C LEU A 432 4.42 -1.31 0.35
N GLU A 433 3.99 -0.65 1.43
CA GLU A 433 3.13 0.52 1.39
C GLU A 433 3.74 1.66 2.21
N ILE A 434 3.16 2.84 2.04
CA ILE A 434 3.38 4.00 2.88
C ILE A 434 2.02 4.62 3.23
N THR A 435 1.83 4.94 4.51
CA THR A 435 0.79 5.86 4.96
C THR A 435 1.43 6.97 5.79
N VAL A 436 0.77 8.12 5.86
CA VAL A 436 1.15 9.24 6.72
C VAL A 436 -0.05 9.52 7.62
N MET A 437 0.17 9.39 8.93
CA MET A 437 -0.77 9.87 9.93
C MET A 437 -0.50 11.35 10.14
N VAL A 438 -1.54 12.18 10.04
CA VAL A 438 -1.47 13.63 10.18
C VAL A 438 -2.47 14.06 11.24
N ARG A 439 -1.97 14.73 12.28
CA ARG A 439 -2.79 15.44 13.27
C ARG A 439 -2.78 16.92 12.92
N GLY A 440 -3.97 17.50 12.83
CA GLY A 440 -4.13 18.93 12.59
C GLY A 440 -5.47 19.27 11.96
N GLU A 441 -6.22 20.14 12.63
CA GLU A 441 -7.59 20.50 12.25
C GLU A 441 -7.68 21.02 10.81
N SER A 442 -6.72 21.83 10.36
CA SER A 442 -6.71 22.38 9.00
C SER A 442 -6.61 21.29 7.93
N PHE A 443 -5.80 20.25 8.17
CA PHE A 443 -5.67 19.13 7.25
C PHE A 443 -6.91 18.23 7.26
N VAL A 444 -7.41 17.90 8.46
CA VAL A 444 -8.63 17.09 8.60
C VAL A 444 -9.81 17.78 7.93
N ARG A 445 -10.00 19.09 8.16
CA ARG A 445 -11.05 19.89 7.52
C ARG A 445 -10.92 19.93 6.00
N ALA A 446 -9.71 20.08 5.47
CA ALA A 446 -9.49 20.01 4.03
C ALA A 446 -9.88 18.64 3.46
N LEU A 447 -9.54 17.55 4.15
CA LEU A 447 -9.90 16.20 3.75
C LEU A 447 -11.41 15.93 3.89
N ARG A 448 -12.08 16.48 4.93
CA ARG A 448 -13.54 16.48 5.04
C ARG A 448 -14.21 17.14 3.84
N GLY A 449 -13.63 18.22 3.30
CA GLY A 449 -14.11 18.85 2.07
C GLY A 449 -14.06 17.92 0.86
N VAL A 450 -13.00 17.11 0.75
CA VAL A 450 -12.88 16.06 -0.29
C VAL A 450 -13.95 14.98 -0.10
N GLU A 451 -14.14 14.51 1.13
CA GLU A 451 -15.15 13.51 1.48
C GLU A 451 -16.58 14.00 1.23
N GLU A 452 -16.87 15.27 1.49
CA GLU A 452 -18.16 15.89 1.14
C GLU A 452 -18.38 15.92 -0.37
N GLY A 453 -17.34 16.24 -1.14
CA GLY A 453 -17.38 16.15 -2.60
C GLY A 453 -17.69 14.73 -3.07
N TYR A 454 -17.09 13.71 -2.44
CA TYR A 454 -17.42 12.31 -2.73
C TYR A 454 -18.86 11.97 -2.34
N ARG A 455 -19.33 12.44 -1.18
CA ARG A 455 -20.70 12.21 -0.71
C ARG A 455 -21.74 12.82 -1.65
N GLY A 456 -21.55 14.06 -2.08
CA GLY A 456 -22.45 14.74 -3.00
C GLY A 456 -22.57 14.07 -4.39
N LEU A 457 -21.58 13.28 -4.79
CA LEU A 457 -21.61 12.50 -6.03
C LEU A 457 -22.10 11.06 -5.83
N SER A 458 -21.98 10.54 -4.61
CA SER A 458 -22.26 9.13 -4.29
C SER A 458 -23.73 8.93 -3.93
N ARG A 459 -24.21 7.71 -4.09
CA ARG A 459 -25.48 7.28 -3.47
C ARG A 459 -25.21 6.45 -2.21
N GLU A 460 -26.08 6.58 -1.22
CA GLU A 460 -26.06 5.71 -0.05
C GLU A 460 -26.69 4.35 -0.39
N LEU A 461 -26.06 3.26 0.06
CA LEU A 461 -26.56 1.90 -0.06
C LEU A 461 -27.29 1.50 1.22
N PHE A 462 -28.56 1.15 1.11
CA PHE A 462 -29.38 0.72 2.25
C PHE A 462 -29.44 -0.81 2.37
N ILE A 463 -29.65 -1.30 3.60
CA ILE A 463 -29.75 -2.75 3.88
C ILE A 463 -30.90 -3.41 3.09
N ASP A 464 -32.05 -2.76 2.99
CA ASP A 464 -33.22 -3.33 2.31
C ASP A 464 -32.96 -3.51 0.80
N GLU A 465 -32.33 -2.53 0.16
CA GLU A 465 -31.84 -2.64 -1.22
C GLU A 465 -30.85 -3.81 -1.35
N TRP A 466 -29.89 -3.88 -0.43
CA TRP A 466 -28.86 -4.90 -0.45
C TRP A 466 -29.43 -6.32 -0.35
N MET A 467 -30.46 -6.53 0.48
CA MET A 467 -31.07 -7.86 0.68
C MET A 467 -31.83 -8.36 -0.56
N GLN A 468 -32.34 -7.44 -1.38
CA GLN A 468 -33.08 -7.73 -2.62
C GLN A 468 -32.18 -8.08 -3.81
N ARG A 469 -30.84 -8.05 -3.66
CA ARG A 469 -29.90 -8.36 -4.74
C ARG A 469 -30.12 -9.76 -5.36
N PRO A 470 -29.94 -9.93 -6.69
CA PRO A 470 -30.14 -11.22 -7.36
C PRO A 470 -29.33 -12.37 -6.76
N ALA A 471 -29.90 -13.59 -6.75
CA ALA A 471 -29.23 -14.78 -6.22
C ALA A 471 -27.87 -15.05 -6.87
N ARG A 472 -27.75 -14.81 -8.18
CA ARG A 472 -26.46 -14.90 -8.91
C ARG A 472 -25.37 -14.01 -8.30
N SER A 473 -25.72 -12.78 -7.88
CA SER A 473 -24.77 -11.87 -7.25
C SER A 473 -24.39 -12.36 -5.86
N LYS A 474 -25.34 -12.87 -5.08
CA LYS A 474 -25.07 -13.49 -3.77
C LYS A 474 -24.06 -14.63 -3.88
N VAL A 475 -24.22 -15.51 -4.87
CA VAL A 475 -23.29 -16.62 -5.11
C VAL A 475 -21.90 -16.10 -5.50
N LEU A 476 -21.83 -15.16 -6.46
CA LEU A 476 -20.55 -14.59 -6.90
C LEU A 476 -19.80 -13.86 -5.77
N ASP A 477 -20.50 -13.04 -4.98
CA ASP A 477 -19.92 -12.31 -3.85
C ASP A 477 -19.32 -13.29 -2.83
N ASN A 478 -20.06 -14.33 -2.45
CA ASN A 478 -19.61 -15.32 -1.47
C ASN A 478 -18.47 -16.21 -1.99
N LEU A 479 -18.50 -16.62 -3.27
CA LEU A 479 -17.40 -17.37 -3.87
C LEU A 479 -16.13 -16.51 -3.98
N ALA A 480 -16.27 -15.24 -4.36
CA ALA A 480 -15.15 -14.32 -4.43
C ALA A 480 -14.52 -14.06 -3.06
N ARG A 481 -15.30 -14.08 -1.97
CA ARG A 481 -14.78 -13.99 -0.60
C ARG A 481 -13.74 -15.05 -0.27
N LEU A 482 -13.85 -16.27 -0.83
CA LEU A 482 -12.85 -17.33 -0.62
C LEU A 482 -11.49 -16.95 -1.18
N SER A 483 -11.44 -16.09 -2.20
CA SER A 483 -10.19 -15.57 -2.73
C SER A 483 -9.54 -14.54 -1.81
N ALA A 484 -10.25 -13.92 -0.86
CA ALA A 484 -9.69 -12.93 0.06
C ALA A 484 -8.54 -13.48 0.94
N ALA A 485 -8.59 -14.78 1.27
CA ALA A 485 -7.53 -15.45 2.03
C ALA A 485 -6.27 -15.77 1.20
N VAL A 486 -6.40 -15.74 -0.13
CA VAL A 486 -5.35 -16.06 -1.10
C VAL A 486 -4.82 -14.81 -1.81
N GLN A 487 -5.62 -13.74 -1.81
CA GLN A 487 -5.25 -12.44 -2.33
C GLN A 487 -4.13 -11.86 -1.51
#